data_AF-C8X222-F1
#
_entry.id   AF-C8X222-F1
#
_cell.length_a   1.000
_cell.length_b   1.000
_cell.length_c   1.000
_cell.angle_alpha   90.00
_cell.angle_beta   90.00
_cell.angle_gamma   90.00
#
_symmetry.space_group_name_H-M   'P 1'
#
loop_
_entity.id
_entity.type
_entity.pdbx_description
1 polymer ?
#
loop_
_entity_poly.entity_id
_entity_poly.type
_entity_poly.pdbx_seq_one_letter_code
_entity_poly.pdbx_strand_id
1 'polypeptide(L)'
;MSENSALLTPIRQRAENLYATKQLLCTEAVLVALNEGFEGGLSREQAVGLTAGMTIGLGGSGCLCGAVSGGVLGIGLILGGDAPHKHRAEIRRVVNAFHDQFKTAHRSTCCRVLTKSVKEDNKAHFLQCQDLTGEATEMAGQLILAHRPALAATALPDPIQKRDSALTGRLKWLARCIFG
;
A
#
# COMPACT_ATOMS: atom_id res chain seq x y z
N MET A 1 -22.60 -3.09 -5.88
CA MET A 1 -21.25 -3.20 -5.27
C MET A 1 -20.61 -4.44 -5.87
N SER A 2 -19.40 -4.35 -6.44
CA SER A 2 -18.73 -5.55 -7.00
C SER A 2 -18.31 -6.48 -5.87
N GLU A 3 -18.30 -7.79 -6.14
CA GLU A 3 -17.90 -8.85 -5.19
C GLU A 3 -16.52 -8.58 -4.55
N ASN A 4 -15.58 -8.03 -5.33
CA ASN A 4 -14.24 -7.66 -4.86
C ASN A 4 -14.23 -6.53 -3.81
N SER A 5 -15.26 -5.67 -3.77
CA SER A 5 -15.32 -4.54 -2.84
C SER A 5 -15.37 -5.00 -1.37
N ALA A 6 -16.03 -6.14 -1.08
CA ALA A 6 -16.12 -6.68 0.27
C ALA A 6 -14.76 -7.14 0.80
N LEU A 7 -13.90 -7.71 -0.07
CA LEU A 7 -12.57 -8.16 0.28
C LEU A 7 -11.55 -7.02 0.37
N LEU A 8 -11.65 -6.05 -0.54
CA LEU A 8 -10.66 -4.98 -0.65
C LEU A 8 -10.88 -3.86 0.36
N THR A 9 -12.12 -3.63 0.82
CA THR A 9 -12.41 -2.59 1.80
C THR A 9 -11.60 -2.77 3.10
N PRO A 10 -11.55 -3.96 3.73
CA PRO A 10 -10.72 -4.17 4.91
C PRO A 10 -9.22 -3.96 4.65
N ILE A 11 -8.70 -4.41 3.50
CA ILE A 11 -7.28 -4.25 3.14
C ILE A 11 -6.93 -2.76 2.96
N ARG A 12 -7.79 -1.99 2.29
CA ARG A 12 -7.69 -0.54 2.19
C ARG A 12 -7.66 0.12 3.58
N GLN A 13 -8.64 -0.22 4.41
CA GLN A 13 -8.78 0.34 5.76
C GLN A 13 -7.59 0.00 6.66
N ARG A 14 -6.97 -1.16 6.45
CA ARG A 14 -5.74 -1.56 7.13
C ARG A 14 -4.58 -0.64 6.75
N ALA A 15 -4.38 -0.35 5.47
CA ALA A 15 -3.33 0.56 5.01
C ALA A 15 -3.54 1.97 5.58
N GLU A 16 -4.76 2.49 5.51
CA GLU A 16 -5.13 3.79 6.09
C GLU A 16 -4.86 3.83 7.59
N ASN A 17 -5.24 2.78 8.33
CA ASN A 17 -5.04 2.72 9.78
C ASN A 17 -3.54 2.70 10.17
N LEU A 18 -2.72 1.95 9.44
CA LEU A 18 -1.28 1.89 9.67
C LEU A 18 -0.61 3.25 9.46
N TYR A 19 -1.04 3.99 8.44
CA TYR A 19 -0.59 5.36 8.20
C TYR A 19 -1.12 6.34 9.25
N ALA A 20 -2.43 6.33 9.50
CA ALA A 20 -3.11 7.25 10.42
C ALA A 20 -2.57 7.15 11.85
N THR A 21 -2.19 5.95 12.28
CA THR A 21 -1.62 5.69 13.61
C THR A 21 -0.10 5.91 13.67
N LYS A 22 0.52 6.36 12.57
CA LYS A 22 1.96 6.61 12.43
C LYS A 22 2.83 5.40 12.71
N GLN A 23 2.28 4.20 12.52
CA GLN A 23 3.04 2.96 12.63
C GLN A 23 3.96 2.79 11.41
N LEU A 24 3.49 3.22 10.24
CA LEU A 24 4.17 3.08 8.95
C LEU A 24 3.91 4.31 8.06
N LEU A 25 4.82 4.60 7.14
CA LEU A 25 4.63 5.60 6.08
C LEU A 25 3.90 5.00 4.87
N CYS A 26 3.50 5.86 3.93
CA CYS A 26 2.57 5.49 2.84
C CYS A 26 3.00 4.25 2.05
N THR A 27 4.26 4.16 1.60
CA THR A 27 4.76 2.98 0.87
C THR A 27 4.68 1.70 1.69
N GLU A 28 5.16 1.76 2.92
CA GLU A 28 5.20 0.64 3.86
C GLU A 28 3.78 0.15 4.16
N ALA A 29 2.86 1.08 4.44
CA ALA A 29 1.48 0.77 4.76
C ALA A 29 0.76 0.05 3.62
N VAL A 30 0.95 0.50 2.36
CA VAL A 30 0.38 -0.18 1.19
C VAL A 30 0.95 -1.59 1.03
N LEU A 31 2.28 -1.74 1.03
CA LEU A 31 2.90 -3.06 0.84
C LEU A 31 2.50 -4.03 1.96
N VAL A 32 2.52 -3.58 3.22
CA VAL A 32 2.16 -4.42 4.36
C VAL A 32 0.69 -4.83 4.30
N ALA A 33 -0.22 -3.92 3.98
CA ALA A 33 -1.64 -4.27 3.87
C ALA A 33 -1.90 -5.28 2.73
N LEU A 34 -1.30 -5.09 1.55
CA LEU A 34 -1.42 -6.04 0.45
C LEU A 34 -0.79 -7.40 0.78
N ASN A 35 0.40 -7.40 1.39
CA ASN A 35 1.08 -8.63 1.81
C ASN A 35 0.28 -9.40 2.87
N GLU A 36 -0.26 -8.71 3.88
CA GLU A 36 -1.12 -9.31 4.89
C GLU A 36 -2.44 -9.80 4.27
N GLY A 37 -3.03 -9.04 3.36
CA GLY A 37 -4.35 -9.35 2.81
C GLY A 37 -4.38 -10.48 1.79
N PHE A 38 -3.26 -10.68 1.08
CA PHE A 38 -3.11 -11.72 0.07
C PHE A 38 -2.09 -12.80 0.45
N GLU A 39 -1.68 -12.84 1.73
CA GLU A 39 -0.72 -13.82 2.26
C GLU A 39 0.58 -13.90 1.44
N GLY A 40 1.13 -12.74 1.08
CA GLY A 40 2.28 -12.61 0.18
C GLY A 40 3.61 -13.13 0.71
N GLY A 41 3.66 -13.64 1.94
CA GLY A 41 4.81 -14.35 2.51
C GLY A 41 5.96 -13.48 3.02
N LEU A 42 5.91 -12.16 2.90
CA LEU A 42 6.91 -11.29 3.52
C LEU A 42 6.65 -11.15 5.02
N SER A 43 7.73 -11.16 5.81
CA SER A 43 7.65 -10.62 7.17
C SER A 43 7.41 -9.12 7.13
N ARG A 44 6.86 -8.57 8.22
CA ARG A 44 6.61 -7.12 8.30
C ARG A 44 7.91 -6.32 8.22
N GLU A 45 8.96 -6.84 8.82
CA GLU A 45 10.29 -6.23 8.87
C GLU A 45 10.93 -6.23 7.47
N GLN A 46 10.77 -7.32 6.70
CA GLN A 46 11.19 -7.34 5.30
C GLN A 46 10.41 -6.32 4.47
N ALA A 47 9.09 -6.24 4.62
CA ALA A 47 8.27 -5.27 3.91
C ALA A 47 8.70 -3.83 4.21
N VAL A 48 8.95 -3.50 5.48
CA VAL A 48 9.46 -2.18 5.90
C VAL A 48 10.85 -1.91 5.33
N GLY A 49 11.79 -2.84 5.48
CA GLY A 49 13.15 -2.68 4.97
C GLY A 49 13.22 -2.46 3.45
N LEU A 50 12.41 -3.21 2.68
CA LEU A 50 12.31 -3.07 1.22
C LEU A 50 11.72 -1.73 0.77
N THR A 51 10.85 -1.13 1.60
CA THR A 51 10.10 0.08 1.23
C THR A 51 10.64 1.37 1.83
N ALA A 52 11.48 1.31 2.87
CA ALA A 52 11.97 2.47 3.60
C ALA A 52 12.55 3.57 2.68
N GLY A 53 13.38 3.19 1.71
CA GLY A 53 13.99 4.13 0.74
C GLY A 53 13.00 4.78 -0.24
N MET A 54 11.78 4.25 -0.34
CA MET A 54 10.71 4.76 -1.21
C MET A 54 9.66 5.58 -0.44
N THR A 55 9.83 5.72 0.88
CA THR A 55 8.95 6.58 1.66
C THR A 55 9.28 8.06 1.42
N ILE A 56 8.35 8.95 1.79
CA ILE A 56 8.51 10.40 1.57
C ILE A 56 8.81 10.69 0.08
N GLY A 57 8.09 9.95 -0.78
CA GLY A 57 8.25 9.92 -2.23
C GLY A 57 9.33 8.94 -2.70
N LEU A 58 10.59 9.31 -2.53
CA LEU A 58 11.71 8.41 -2.80
C LEU A 58 12.90 8.92 -1.99
N GLY A 59 12.80 8.81 -0.67
CA GLY A 59 13.80 9.32 0.26
C GLY A 59 13.80 10.85 0.37
N GLY A 60 12.67 11.51 0.14
CA GLY A 60 12.56 12.98 0.24
C GLY A 60 12.81 13.74 -1.05
N SER A 61 13.23 13.09 -2.14
CA SER A 61 13.41 13.75 -3.45
C SER A 61 12.10 14.23 -4.09
N GLY A 62 10.94 13.91 -3.51
CA GLY A 62 9.62 14.32 -4.00
C GLY A 62 9.24 13.70 -5.35
N CYS A 63 9.85 12.57 -5.72
CA CYS A 63 9.61 11.85 -6.98
C CYS A 63 8.38 10.94 -6.87
N LEU A 64 8.46 9.66 -7.20
CA LEU A 64 7.31 8.75 -7.23
C LEU A 64 6.50 8.80 -5.92
N CYS A 65 5.17 8.77 -5.98
CA CYS A 65 4.32 8.68 -4.80
C CYS A 65 4.58 7.38 -4.05
N GLY A 66 4.76 7.45 -2.73
CA GLY A 66 5.01 6.28 -1.90
C GLY A 66 3.92 5.22 -2.01
N ALA A 67 2.66 5.63 -2.01
CA ALA A 67 1.51 4.73 -2.17
C ALA A 67 1.53 3.99 -3.53
N VAL A 68 1.93 4.68 -4.61
CA VAL A 68 2.12 4.06 -5.93
C VAL A 68 3.27 3.04 -5.88
N SER A 69 4.43 3.39 -5.33
CA SER A 69 5.53 2.42 -5.20
C SER A 69 5.16 1.18 -4.37
N GLY A 70 4.39 1.36 -3.29
CA GLY A 70 3.91 0.24 -2.47
C GLY A 70 2.96 -0.66 -3.26
N GLY A 71 2.06 -0.09 -4.06
CA GLY A 71 1.19 -0.85 -4.96
C GLY A 71 1.97 -1.63 -6.03
N VAL A 72 3.00 -1.02 -6.63
CA VAL A 72 3.89 -1.70 -7.58
C VAL A 72 4.57 -2.92 -6.95
N LEU A 73 5.11 -2.76 -5.74
CA LEU A 73 5.74 -3.85 -5.00
C LEU A 73 4.73 -4.94 -4.63
N GLY A 74 3.54 -4.58 -4.16
CA GLY A 74 2.48 -5.52 -3.82
C GLY A 74 2.00 -6.32 -5.02
N ILE A 75 1.75 -5.67 -6.16
CA ILE A 75 1.38 -6.36 -7.41
C ILE A 75 2.48 -7.36 -7.82
N GLY A 76 3.74 -6.92 -7.81
CA GLY A 76 4.87 -7.77 -8.16
C GLY A 76 5.04 -8.97 -7.23
N LEU A 77 4.87 -8.76 -5.92
CA LEU A 77 4.92 -9.82 -4.91
C LEU A 77 3.83 -10.87 -5.15
N ILE A 78 2.57 -10.43 -5.21
CA ILE A 78 1.43 -11.35 -5.26
C ILE A 78 1.31 -12.03 -6.62
N LEU A 79 1.49 -11.31 -7.73
CA LEU A 79 1.41 -11.91 -9.07
C LEU A 79 2.68 -12.69 -9.46
N GLY A 80 3.81 -12.39 -8.83
CA GLY A 80 5.05 -13.14 -8.99
C GLY A 80 4.94 -14.56 -8.45
N GLY A 81 4.42 -14.70 -7.22
CA GLY A 81 4.34 -15.99 -6.50
C GLY A 81 5.62 -16.81 -6.65
N ASP A 82 5.47 -18.10 -6.95
CA ASP A 82 6.59 -19.03 -7.11
C ASP A 82 7.28 -18.97 -8.48
N ALA A 83 6.77 -18.18 -9.43
CA ALA A 83 7.27 -18.13 -10.80
C ALA A 83 7.49 -16.69 -11.32
N PRO A 84 8.20 -15.81 -10.60
CA PRO A 84 8.30 -14.38 -10.92
C PRO A 84 8.92 -14.10 -12.30
N HIS A 85 9.83 -14.95 -12.77
CA HIS A 85 10.42 -14.81 -14.10
C HIS A 85 9.41 -15.06 -15.22
N LYS A 86 8.50 -16.03 -15.04
CA LYS A 86 7.45 -16.36 -16.00
C LYS A 86 6.38 -15.26 -16.05
N HIS A 87 6.03 -14.68 -14.91
CA HIS A 87 5.01 -13.64 -14.80
C HIS A 87 5.52 -12.22 -15.09
N ARG A 88 6.82 -12.01 -15.34
CA ARG A 88 7.43 -10.68 -15.51
C ARG A 88 6.72 -9.79 -16.53
N ALA A 89 6.35 -10.33 -17.69
CA ALA A 89 5.69 -9.55 -18.74
C ALA A 89 4.26 -9.13 -18.34
N GLU A 90 3.54 -10.03 -17.68
CA GLU A 90 2.21 -9.76 -17.12
C GLU A 90 2.26 -8.71 -16.01
N ILE A 91 3.17 -8.86 -15.04
CA ILE A 91 3.38 -7.91 -13.94
C ILE A 91 3.64 -6.51 -14.48
N ARG A 92 4.50 -6.36 -15.51
CA ARG A 92 4.76 -5.06 -16.14
C ARG A 92 3.50 -4.44 -16.75
N ARG A 93 2.65 -5.24 -17.43
CA ARG A 93 1.37 -4.76 -17.97
C ARG A 93 0.41 -4.35 -16.87
N VAL A 94 0.28 -5.14 -15.81
CA VAL A 94 -0.60 -4.85 -14.67
C VAL A 94 -0.15 -3.59 -13.94
N VAL A 95 1.15 -3.44 -13.69
CA VAL A 95 1.72 -2.24 -13.07
C VAL A 95 1.53 -0.99 -13.95
N ASN A 96 1.64 -1.11 -15.27
CA ASN A 96 1.35 0.01 -16.16
C ASN A 96 -0.14 0.41 -16.10
N ALA A 97 -1.06 -0.56 -16.09
CA ALA A 97 -2.48 -0.29 -15.88
C ALA A 97 -2.76 0.38 -14.53
N PHE A 98 -2.12 -0.09 -13.45
CA PHE A 98 -2.19 0.52 -12.13
C PHE A 98 -1.71 1.97 -12.13
N HIS A 99 -0.54 2.23 -12.74
CA HIS A 99 0.01 3.57 -12.89
C HIS A 99 -0.97 4.49 -13.62
N ASP A 100 -1.56 4.03 -14.72
CA ASP A 100 -2.46 4.84 -15.54
C ASP A 100 -3.81 5.07 -14.86
N GLN A 101 -4.32 4.08 -14.11
CA GLN A 101 -5.52 4.23 -13.27
C GLN A 101 -5.29 5.30 -12.19
N PHE A 102 -4.19 5.20 -11.44
CA PHE A 102 -3.84 6.17 -10.41
C PHE A 102 -3.63 7.58 -11.01
N LYS A 103 -2.91 7.67 -12.12
CA LYS A 103 -2.67 8.94 -12.82
C LYS A 103 -3.98 9.54 -13.35
N THR A 104 -4.92 8.73 -13.81
CA THR A 104 -6.24 9.22 -14.24
C THR A 104 -7.02 9.81 -13.08
N ALA A 105 -7.00 9.13 -11.92
CA ALA A 105 -7.69 9.60 -10.71
C ALA A 105 -7.07 10.87 -10.10
N HIS A 106 -5.73 10.96 -10.07
CA HIS A 106 -5.01 12.01 -9.33
C HIS A 106 -4.20 12.99 -10.18
N ARG A 107 -4.25 12.83 -11.51
CA ARG A 107 -3.53 13.62 -12.54
C ARG A 107 -2.01 13.45 -12.57
N SER A 108 -1.40 12.82 -11.57
CA SER A 108 0.04 12.60 -11.49
C SER A 108 0.38 11.40 -10.61
N THR A 109 1.57 10.84 -10.80
CA THR A 109 2.18 9.87 -9.87
C THR A 109 3.36 10.46 -9.11
N CYS A 110 3.73 11.71 -9.40
CA CYS A 110 4.82 12.42 -8.73
C CYS A 110 4.33 13.02 -7.39
N CYS A 111 4.89 12.56 -6.28
CA CYS A 111 4.63 12.99 -4.92
C CYS A 111 4.62 14.51 -4.77
N ARG A 112 5.64 15.21 -5.29
CA ARG A 112 5.71 16.68 -5.24
C ARG A 112 4.54 17.35 -5.97
N VAL A 113 4.09 16.78 -7.08
CA VAL A 113 2.96 17.33 -7.83
C VAL A 113 1.66 17.08 -7.08
N LEU A 114 1.47 15.87 -6.56
CA LEU A 114 0.29 15.49 -5.79
C LEU A 114 0.11 16.34 -4.54
N THR A 115 1.18 16.61 -3.80
CA THR A 115 1.11 17.33 -2.51
C THR A 115 1.27 18.84 -2.66
N LYS A 116 1.46 19.36 -3.88
CA LYS A 116 1.78 20.78 -4.12
C LYS A 116 0.79 21.75 -3.46
N SER A 117 -0.51 21.49 -3.56
CA SER A 117 -1.57 22.37 -3.04
C SER A 117 -1.72 22.33 -1.52
N VAL A 118 -1.24 21.26 -0.87
CA VAL A 118 -1.36 21.05 0.58
C VAL A 118 -0.01 21.08 1.28
N LYS A 119 1.08 21.42 0.56
CA LYS A 119 2.45 21.28 1.05
C LYS A 119 2.71 22.03 2.36
N GLU A 120 2.14 23.23 2.51
CA GLU A 120 2.33 24.11 3.65
C GLU A 120 1.32 23.85 4.79
N ASP A 121 0.34 22.95 4.59
CA ASP A 121 -0.61 22.52 5.61
C ASP A 121 -0.32 21.06 6.01
N ASN A 122 0.39 20.89 7.13
CA ASN A 122 0.77 19.57 7.63
C ASN A 122 -0.42 18.64 7.87
N LYS A 123 -1.58 19.17 8.28
CA LYS A 123 -2.78 18.36 8.55
C LYS A 123 -3.42 17.93 7.24
N ALA A 124 -3.62 18.86 6.31
CA ALA A 124 -4.18 18.55 4.99
C ALA A 124 -3.26 17.60 4.20
N HIS A 125 -1.95 17.80 4.24
CA HIS A 125 -0.97 16.90 3.65
C HIS A 125 -1.08 15.49 4.24
N PHE A 126 -1.10 15.36 5.57
CA PHE A 126 -1.24 14.07 6.24
C PHE A 126 -2.51 13.33 5.81
N LEU A 127 -3.66 14.01 5.82
CA LEU A 127 -4.94 13.42 5.40
C LEU A 127 -4.91 13.00 3.93
N GLN A 128 -4.38 13.84 3.03
CA GLN A 128 -4.26 13.49 1.62
C GLN A 128 -3.36 12.26 1.42
N CYS A 129 -2.23 12.15 2.12
CA CYS A 129 -1.36 10.99 2.03
C CYS A 129 -2.02 9.73 2.63
N GLN A 130 -2.87 9.86 3.65
CA GLN A 130 -3.68 8.76 4.18
C GLN A 130 -4.66 8.26 3.10
N ASP A 131 -5.40 9.16 2.46
CA ASP A 131 -6.40 8.82 1.44
C ASP A 131 -5.73 8.15 0.22
N LEU A 132 -4.63 8.74 -0.28
CA LEU A 132 -3.84 8.15 -1.38
C LEU A 132 -3.30 6.76 -1.04
N THR A 133 -2.96 6.51 0.23
CA THR A 133 -2.51 5.20 0.73
C THR A 133 -3.64 4.17 0.62
N GLY A 134 -4.85 4.53 1.06
CA GLY A 134 -6.01 3.65 0.95
C GLY A 134 -6.41 3.39 -0.52
N GLU A 135 -6.51 4.44 -1.32
CA GLU A 135 -6.93 4.35 -2.73
C GLU A 135 -5.96 3.53 -3.57
N ALA A 136 -4.65 3.77 -3.44
CA ALA A 136 -3.64 2.98 -4.14
C ALA A 136 -3.70 1.49 -3.74
N THR A 137 -3.94 1.20 -2.45
CA THR A 137 -4.10 -0.17 -1.96
C THR A 137 -5.28 -0.86 -2.60
N GLU A 138 -6.43 -0.19 -2.66
CA GLU A 138 -7.63 -0.74 -3.29
C GLU A 138 -7.45 -0.94 -4.80
N MET A 139 -6.91 0.05 -5.52
CA MET A 139 -6.64 -0.07 -6.96
C MET A 139 -5.68 -1.22 -7.27
N ALA A 140 -4.59 -1.35 -6.52
CA ALA A 140 -3.65 -2.46 -6.68
C ALA A 140 -4.34 -3.81 -6.38
N GLY A 141 -5.13 -3.89 -5.31
CA GLY A 141 -5.90 -5.09 -4.96
C GLY A 141 -6.93 -5.48 -6.02
N GLN A 142 -7.62 -4.53 -6.64
CA GLN A 142 -8.55 -4.79 -7.77
C GLN A 142 -7.83 -5.46 -8.93
N LEU A 143 -6.65 -4.94 -9.30
CA LEU A 143 -5.85 -5.49 -10.39
C LEU A 143 -5.27 -6.86 -10.04
N ILE A 144 -4.85 -7.08 -8.79
CA ILE A 144 -4.42 -8.39 -8.30
C ILE A 144 -5.56 -9.41 -8.44
N LEU A 145 -6.76 -9.10 -7.94
CA LEU A 145 -7.91 -10.00 -8.00
C LEU A 145 -8.38 -10.26 -9.43
N ALA A 146 -8.29 -9.27 -10.32
CA ALA A 146 -8.62 -9.46 -11.74
C ALA A 146 -7.70 -10.49 -12.42
N HIS A 147 -6.45 -10.61 -11.98
CA HIS A 147 -5.47 -11.54 -12.57
C HIS A 147 -5.30 -12.84 -11.76
N ARG A 148 -5.69 -12.83 -10.48
CA ARG A 148 -5.71 -14.00 -9.59
C ARG A 148 -7.04 -14.08 -8.82
N PRO A 149 -8.16 -14.38 -9.50
CA PRO A 149 -9.49 -14.39 -8.88
C PRO A 149 -9.63 -15.45 -7.78
N ALA A 150 -8.81 -16.51 -7.80
CA ALA A 150 -8.79 -17.52 -6.75
C ALA A 150 -8.49 -16.95 -5.35
N LEU A 151 -7.78 -15.81 -5.27
CA LEU A 151 -7.51 -15.12 -4.01
C LEU A 151 -8.77 -14.49 -3.40
N ALA A 152 -9.85 -14.32 -4.16
CA ALA A 152 -11.11 -13.78 -3.66
C ALA A 152 -11.86 -14.75 -2.73
N ALA A 153 -11.58 -16.06 -2.85
CA ALA A 153 -12.22 -17.11 -2.07
C ALA A 153 -11.57 -17.34 -0.69
N THR A 154 -10.43 -16.69 -0.41
CA THR A 154 -9.71 -16.86 0.84
C THR A 154 -10.28 -15.95 1.92
N ALA A 155 -10.46 -16.49 3.13
CA ALA A 155 -10.85 -15.69 4.28
C ALA A 155 -9.75 -14.67 4.62
N LEU A 156 -10.15 -13.44 4.94
CA LEU A 156 -9.19 -12.41 5.32
C LEU A 156 -8.45 -12.75 6.61
N PRO A 157 -7.11 -12.66 6.62
CA PRO A 157 -6.32 -12.91 7.82
C PRO A 157 -6.64 -11.93 8.97
N ASP A 158 -6.51 -12.40 10.22
CA ASP A 158 -6.76 -11.62 11.44
C ASP A 158 -6.14 -10.21 11.47
N PRO A 159 -4.89 -9.98 10.99
CA PRO A 159 -4.29 -8.65 11.02
C PRO A 159 -5.06 -7.61 10.20
N ILE A 160 -5.73 -8.02 9.12
CA ILE A 160 -6.53 -7.11 8.28
C ILE A 160 -7.76 -6.60 9.02
N GLN A 161 -8.31 -7.41 9.92
CA GLN A 161 -9.51 -7.06 10.68
C GLN A 161 -9.21 -6.15 11.89
N LYS A 162 -7.94 -6.02 12.28
CA LYS A 162 -7.52 -5.23 13.45
C LYS A 162 -7.37 -3.75 13.11
N ARG A 163 -8.03 -2.90 13.90
CA ARG A 163 -7.88 -1.45 13.86
C ARG A 163 -7.21 -0.96 15.13
N ASP A 164 -6.03 -0.37 14.98
CA ASP A 164 -5.30 0.21 16.08
C ASP A 164 -5.80 1.62 16.38
N SER A 165 -5.92 1.94 17.67
CA SER A 165 -6.08 3.32 18.12
C SER A 165 -4.76 4.09 17.98
N ALA A 166 -4.80 5.42 18.01
CA ALA A 166 -3.58 6.24 17.99
C ALA A 166 -2.63 5.90 19.16
N LEU A 167 -3.17 5.57 20.34
CA LEU A 167 -2.39 5.16 21.51
C LEU A 167 -1.73 3.79 21.26
N THR A 168 -2.50 2.80 20.82
CA THR A 168 -2.01 1.46 20.53
C THR A 168 -0.94 1.48 19.45
N GLY A 169 -1.15 2.26 18.38
CA GLY A 169 -0.17 2.41 17.31
C GLY A 169 1.13 3.04 17.78
N ARG A 170 1.06 4.08 18.63
CA ARG A 170 2.25 4.69 19.26
C ARG A 170 3.03 3.70 20.12
N LEU A 171 2.34 2.92 20.95
CA LEU A 171 2.99 1.90 21.78
C LEU A 171 3.69 0.82 20.93
N LYS A 172 3.03 0.34 19.88
CA LYS A 172 3.61 -0.63 18.93
C LYS A 172 4.83 -0.06 18.22
N TRP A 173 4.76 1.17 17.75
CA TRP A 173 5.89 1.83 17.09
C TRP A 173 7.09 1.95 18.04
N LEU A 174 6.87 2.44 19.28
CA LEU A 174 7.92 2.56 20.29
C LEU A 174 8.56 1.21 20.61
N ALA A 175 7.75 0.17 20.83
CA ALA A 175 8.26 -1.16 21.12
C ALA A 175 9.17 -1.68 19.99
N ARG A 176 8.83 -1.40 18.72
CA ARG A 176 9.63 -1.83 17.57
C ARG A 176 10.93 -1.05 17.44
N CYS A 177 10.97 0.23 17.81
CA CYS A 177 12.21 1.00 17.80
C CYS A 177 13.16 0.63 18.94
N ILE A 178 12.65 0.12 20.06
CA ILE A 178 13.44 -0.21 21.25
C ILE A 178 13.92 -1.66 21.23
N PHE A 179 13.09 -2.58 20.74
CA PHE A 179 13.34 -4.03 20.81
C PHE A 179 13.50 -4.71 19.44
N GLY A 180 13.44 -3.95 18.35
CA GLY A 180 13.57 -4.44 16.96
C GLY A 180 14.94 -4.21 16.36
#